data_AF-A0A8T6TSB6-F1
#
_entry.id   AF-A0A8T6TSB6-F1
#
_cell.length_a   1.000
_cell.length_b   1.000
_cell.length_c   1.000
_cell.angle_alpha   90.00
_cell.angle_beta   90.00
_cell.angle_gamma   90.00
#
_symmetry.space_group_name_H-M   'P 1'
#
loop_
_entity.id
_entity.type
_entity.pdbx_description
1 polymer ?
#
loop_
_entity_poly.entity_id
_entity_poly.type
_entity_poly.pdbx_seq_one_letter_code
_entity_poly.pdbx_strand_id
1 'polypeptide(L)'
;TYTATLRVTDDDDAWSTDSRTITVKEKVQNQPPTADAGPDLSVEVGEPVTLVGTGSDPDGWIATYKWDFEGDNEYDWTSTVTGTVEHTYSEEGVY
;
A
#
# COMPACT_ATOMS: atom_id res chain seq x y z
N THR A 1 26.85 9.15 1.18
CA THR A 1 27.44 8.06 0.37
C THR A 1 28.15 7.10 1.31
N TYR A 2 28.12 5.81 1.01
CA TYR A 2 28.83 4.77 1.75
C TYR A 2 29.82 4.08 0.82
N THR A 3 30.87 3.48 1.38
CA THR A 3 31.82 2.65 0.61
C THR A 3 31.78 1.24 1.16
N ALA A 4 31.43 0.28 0.31
CA ALA A 4 31.54 -1.13 0.63
C ALA A 4 32.90 -1.63 0.12
N THR A 5 33.66 -2.29 0.99
CA THR A 5 34.98 -2.85 0.66
C THR A 5 34.96 -4.35 0.85
N LEU A 6 35.31 -5.08 -0.21
CA LEU A 6 35.59 -6.51 -0.16
C LEU A 6 37.07 -6.70 0.14
N ARG A 7 37.38 -7.60 1.08
CA ARG A 7 38.73 -8.15 1.27
C ARG A 7 38.69 -9.64 0.96
N VAL A 8 39.65 -10.09 0.18
CA VAL A 8 39.92 -11.52 -0.05
C VAL A 8 41.30 -11.84 0.49
N THR A 9 41.43 -13.00 1.14
CA THR A 9 42.69 -13.55 1.65
C THR A 9 42.84 -14.95 1.07
N ASP A 10 44.01 -15.31 0.57
CA ASP A 10 44.32 -16.68 0.14
C ASP A 10 44.79 -17.56 1.31
N ASP A 11 45.14 -18.82 1.03
CA ASP A 11 45.58 -19.81 2.01
C ASP A 11 47.03 -19.62 2.49
N ASP A 12 47.77 -18.69 1.88
CA ASP A 12 49.12 -18.29 2.25
C ASP A 12 49.15 -16.92 2.97
N ASP A 13 48.00 -16.49 3.53
CA ASP A 13 47.79 -15.23 4.24
C ASP A 13 47.99 -13.94 3.41
N ALA A 14 48.15 -14.04 2.08
CA ALA A 14 48.17 -12.88 1.21
C ALA A 14 46.75 -12.37 0.96
N TRP A 15 46.59 -11.06 0.76
CA TRP A 15 45.26 -10.46 0.64
C TRP A 15 45.20 -9.30 -0.35
N SER A 16 44.00 -9.05 -0.86
CA SER A 16 43.66 -7.92 -1.73
C SER A 16 42.30 -7.36 -1.38
N THR A 17 42.06 -6.11 -1.75
CA THR A 17 40.77 -5.43 -1.54
C THR A 17 40.28 -4.74 -2.79
N ASP A 18 38.96 -4.68 -2.95
CA ASP A 18 38.28 -3.83 -3.94
C ASP A 18 37.09 -3.12 -3.27
N SER A 19 36.71 -1.96 -3.78
CA SER A 19 35.67 -1.13 -3.17
C SER A 19 34.64 -0.63 -4.18
N ARG A 20 33.39 -0.49 -3.72
CA ARG A 20 32.30 0.15 -4.46
C ARG A 20 31.69 1.29 -3.66
N THR A 21 31.45 2.41 -4.34
CA THR A 21 30.69 3.54 -3.78
C THR A 21 29.19 3.28 -3.90
N ILE A 22 28.48 3.44 -2.79
CA ILE A 22 27.03 3.33 -2.68
C ILE A 22 26.48 4.73 -2.41
N THR A 23 25.63 5.21 -3.31
CA THR A 23 24.89 6.47 -3.08
C THR A 23 23.51 6.13 -2.59
N VAL A 24 23.28 6.28 -1.28
CA VAL A 24 21.93 6.26 -0.70
C VAL A 24 21.37 7.66 -0.88
N LYS A 25 20.32 7.78 -1.69
CA LYS A 25 19.53 9.00 -1.82
C LYS A 25 18.40 8.93 -0.79
N GLU A 26 18.06 10.06 -0.17
CA GLU A 26 16.79 10.13 0.56
C GLU A 26 15.65 9.79 -0.40
N LYS A 27 14.63 9.06 0.08
CA LYS A 27 13.35 9.01 -0.63
C LYS A 27 12.92 10.46 -0.78
N VAL A 28 12.59 10.88 -2.01
CA VAL A 28 11.96 12.19 -2.24
C VAL A 28 10.83 12.33 -1.21
N GLN A 29 10.62 13.54 -0.66
CA GLN A 29 9.60 13.80 0.37
C GLN A 29 8.33 12.98 0.09
N ASN A 30 7.95 12.12 1.04
CA ASN A 30 6.86 11.18 0.84
C ASN A 30 5.57 11.92 0.46
N GLN A 31 5.01 11.57 -0.68
CA GLN A 31 3.71 12.04 -1.14
C GLN A 31 2.63 11.08 -0.63
N PRO A 32 1.55 11.57 0.00
CA PRO A 32 0.47 10.72 0.47
C PRO A 32 -0.30 10.12 -0.73
N PRO A 33 -0.89 8.92 -0.58
CA PRO A 33 -1.79 8.39 -1.59
C PRO A 33 -3.10 9.19 -1.63
N THR A 34 -3.80 9.13 -2.77
CA THR A 34 -5.16 9.61 -2.95
C THR A 34 -6.11 8.42 -3.05
N ALA A 35 -7.19 8.43 -2.27
CA ALA A 35 -8.24 7.41 -2.31
C ALA A 35 -9.46 7.92 -3.11
N ASP A 36 -10.12 7.01 -3.82
CA ASP A 36 -11.36 7.25 -4.56
C ASP A 36 -12.31 6.07 -4.32
N ALA A 37 -13.44 6.32 -3.66
CA ALA A 37 -14.44 5.31 -3.32
C ALA A 37 -15.37 4.94 -4.51
N GLY A 38 -15.28 5.68 -5.61
CA GLY A 38 -16.25 5.61 -6.71
C GLY A 38 -17.48 6.49 -6.47
N PRO A 39 -18.46 6.44 -7.39
CA PRO A 39 -19.69 7.22 -7.28
C PRO A 39 -20.64 6.65 -6.21
N ASP A 40 -21.53 7.51 -5.71
CA ASP A 40 -22.61 7.10 -4.82
C ASP A 40 -23.50 6.04 -5.48
N LEU A 41 -23.96 5.08 -4.67
CA LEU A 41 -24.81 3.98 -5.11
C LEU A 41 -26.16 4.02 -4.38
N SER A 42 -27.16 3.40 -4.97
CA SER A 42 -28.47 3.21 -4.34
C SER A 42 -28.94 1.79 -4.64
N VAL A 43 -29.22 1.02 -3.60
CA VAL A 43 -29.67 -0.38 -3.65
C VAL A 43 -30.86 -0.58 -2.72
N GLU A 44 -31.64 -1.63 -2.96
CA GLU A 44 -32.70 -2.03 -2.03
C GLU A 44 -32.12 -2.79 -0.84
N VAL A 45 -32.81 -2.74 0.31
CA VAL A 45 -32.39 -3.46 1.51
C VAL A 45 -32.31 -4.96 1.22
N GLY A 46 -31.19 -5.59 1.59
CA GLY A 46 -30.94 -7.00 1.36
C GLY A 46 -30.35 -7.34 -0.02
N GLU A 47 -30.28 -6.39 -0.95
CA GLU A 47 -29.55 -6.59 -2.21
C GLU A 47 -28.03 -6.38 -2.00
N PRO A 48 -27.18 -7.25 -2.58
CA PRO A 48 -25.74 -7.04 -2.54
C PRO A 48 -25.33 -5.83 -3.38
N VAL A 49 -24.41 -5.03 -2.84
CA VAL A 49 -23.74 -3.94 -3.56
C VAL A 49 -22.27 -4.24 -3.74
N THR A 50 -21.76 -4.08 -4.96
CA THR A 50 -20.32 -4.14 -5.23
C THR A 50 -19.73 -2.73 -5.09
N LEU A 51 -18.92 -2.53 -4.06
CA LEU A 51 -18.13 -1.32 -3.86
C LEU A 51 -16.81 -1.46 -4.63
N VAL A 52 -16.44 -0.44 -5.39
CA VAL A 52 -15.22 -0.45 -6.23
C VAL A 52 -14.39 0.79 -5.93
N GLY A 53 -13.51 0.66 -4.93
CA GLY A 53 -12.58 1.70 -4.54
C GLY A 53 -11.24 1.57 -5.25
N THR A 54 -10.60 2.69 -5.55
CA THR A 54 -9.24 2.75 -6.11
C THR A 54 -8.34 3.67 -5.28
N GLY A 55 -7.03 3.52 -5.46
CA GLY A 55 -6.04 4.39 -4.84
C GLY A 55 -4.87 4.64 -5.77
N SER A 56 -4.27 5.83 -5.66
CA SER A 56 -3.06 6.19 -6.39
C SER A 56 -2.02 6.76 -5.44
N ASP A 57 -0.76 6.34 -5.59
CA ASP A 57 0.37 6.86 -4.83
C ASP A 57 1.43 7.38 -5.82
N PRO A 58 1.67 8.70 -5.90
CA PRO A 58 2.60 9.29 -6.85
C PRO A 58 4.06 8.84 -6.69
N ASP A 59 4.47 8.35 -5.51
CA ASP A 59 5.86 7.96 -5.24
C ASP A 59 6.03 6.54 -4.72
N GLY A 60 4.94 5.77 -4.69
CA GLY A 60 4.90 4.45 -4.08
C GLY A 60 3.80 3.56 -4.68
N TRP A 61 3.17 2.79 -3.80
CA TRP A 61 2.09 1.88 -4.14
C TRP A 61 1.08 1.83 -2.99
N ILE A 62 -0.16 1.48 -3.29
CA ILE A 62 -1.19 1.30 -2.27
C ILE A 62 -0.90 0.02 -1.48
N ALA A 63 -0.58 0.17 -0.20
CA ALA A 63 -0.26 -0.96 0.66
C ALA A 63 -1.51 -1.70 1.16
N THR A 64 -2.63 -1.00 1.37
CA THR A 64 -3.86 -1.56 1.93
C THR A 64 -5.06 -0.70 1.54
N TYR A 65 -6.19 -1.34 1.26
CA TYR A 65 -7.53 -0.78 1.11
C TYR A 65 -8.35 -1.16 2.34
N LYS A 66 -9.16 -0.24 2.85
CA LYS A 66 -10.10 -0.50 3.94
C LYS A 66 -11.43 0.16 3.66
N TRP A 67 -12.50 -0.49 4.07
CA TRP A 67 -13.85 0.06 4.07
C TRP A 67 -14.37 0.10 5.50
N ASP A 68 -15.07 1.19 5.79
CA ASP A 68 -15.93 1.42 6.95
C ASP A 68 -17.32 1.54 6.33
N PHE A 69 -18.19 0.55 6.53
CA PHE A 69 -19.45 0.47 5.79
C PHE A 69 -20.52 1.39 6.38
N GLU A 70 -20.36 1.83 7.63
CA GLU A 70 -21.35 2.60 8.40
C GLU A 70 -20.89 4.01 8.79
N GLY A 71 -19.65 4.36 8.49
CA GLY A 71 -19.06 5.66 8.78
C GLY A 71 -18.75 5.90 10.27
N ASP A 72 -18.54 4.83 11.05
CA ASP A 72 -18.33 4.92 12.49
C ASP A 72 -16.84 5.05 12.91
N ASN A 73 -15.94 5.05 11.92
CA ASN A 73 -14.48 5.03 12.01
C ASN A 73 -13.88 3.70 12.49
N GLU A 74 -14.65 2.62 12.47
CA GLU A 74 -14.17 1.24 12.52
C GLU A 74 -14.10 0.68 11.09
N TYR A 75 -13.09 -0.17 10.82
CA TYR A 75 -12.93 -0.74 9.47
C TYR A 75 -13.42 -2.19 9.45
N ASP A 76 -14.49 -2.45 8.72
CA ASP A 76 -15.11 -3.78 8.58
C ASP A 76 -14.38 -4.68 7.60
N TRP A 77 -13.67 -4.07 6.66
CA TRP A 77 -13.01 -4.79 5.60
C TRP A 77 -11.62 -4.25 5.29
N THR A 78 -10.71 -5.15 4.94
CA THR A 78 -9.33 -4.82 4.57
C THR A 78 -8.81 -5.73 3.47
N SER A 79 -8.00 -5.19 2.57
CA SER A 79 -7.33 -5.95 1.52
C SER A 79 -6.03 -5.30 1.11
N THR A 80 -5.01 -6.09 0.77
CA THR A 80 -3.74 -5.61 0.22
C THR A 80 -3.70 -5.68 -1.31
N VAL A 81 -4.79 -6.13 -1.94
CA VAL A 81 -4.83 -6.43 -3.39
C VAL A 81 -5.75 -5.49 -4.16
N THR A 82 -6.94 -5.21 -3.62
CA THR A 82 -7.98 -4.43 -4.32
C THR A 82 -8.85 -3.67 -3.33
N GLY A 83 -9.48 -2.58 -3.77
CA GLY A 83 -10.57 -1.90 -3.06
C GLY A 83 -11.96 -2.42 -3.43
N THR A 84 -12.06 -3.52 -4.18
CA THR A 84 -13.34 -4.14 -4.54
C THR A 84 -13.84 -5.11 -3.48
N VAL A 85 -15.07 -4.92 -3.02
CA VAL A 85 -15.75 -5.79 -2.04
C VAL A 85 -17.25 -5.82 -2.33
N GLU A 86 -17.90 -6.94 -2.01
CA GLU A 86 -19.36 -7.04 -1.97
C GLU A 86 -19.84 -6.91 -0.52
N HIS A 87 -20.84 -6.07 -0.29
CA HIS A 87 -21.46 -5.86 1.01
C HIS A 87 -23.00 -5.83 0.86
N THR A 88 -23.73 -6.13 1.94
CA THR A 88 -25.20 -6.10 1.95
C THR A 88 -25.67 -5.37 3.21
N TYR A 89 -26.45 -4.31 3.02
CA TYR A 89 -27.08 -3.58 4.11
C TYR A 89 -28.43 -4.21 4.46
N SER A 90 -28.65 -4.50 5.74
CA SER A 90 -29.87 -5.14 6.25
C SER A 90 -30.95 -4.17 6.72
N GLU A 91 -30.63 -2.88 6.79
CA GLU A 91 -31.54 -1.82 7.23
C GLU A 91 -31.54 -0.70 6.19
N GLU A 92 -32.63 0.08 6.13
CA GLU A 92 -32.70 1.25 5.28
C GLU A 92 -31.89 2.41 5.89
N GLY A 93 -31.14 3.12 5.06
CA GLY A 93 -30.30 4.21 5.55
C GLY A 93 -29.45 4.88 4.47
N VAL A 94 -28.79 5.94 4.89
CA VAL A 94 -27.62 6.49 4.20
C VAL A 94 -26.45 6.17 5.11
N TYR A 95 -25.54 5.36 4.61
CA TYR A 95 -24.33 4.90 5.30
C TYR A 95 -23.12 5.55 4.64
#